data_AF-A0A8W8MED4-F1
#
_entry.id   AF-A0A8W8MED4-F1
#
_cell.length_a   1.000
_cell.length_b   1.000
_cell.length_c   1.000
_cell.angle_alpha   90.00
_cell.angle_beta   90.00
_cell.angle_gamma   90.00
#
_symmetry.space_group_name_H-M   'P 1'
#
loop_
_entity.id
_entity.type
_entity.pdbx_description
1 polymer ?
#
loop_
_entity_poly.entity_id
_entity_poly.type
_entity_poly.pdbx_seq_one_letter_code
_entity_poly.pdbx_strand_id
1 'polypeptide(L)'
;MRCLAQTDDSPCWRLNGRCQWTSEPCRRYNSAPLCGGPNNRQCCVIGADRLCEQKYRYGRCQNIGGLLSTCIGGYDGANLCGGGNNRQCCRY
;
A
#
# COMPACT_ATOMS: atom_id res chain seq x y z
N MET A 1 -1.11 32.11 -7.64
CA MET A 1 -1.13 30.68 -7.99
C MET A 1 -0.36 29.93 -6.89
N ARG A 2 -0.98 29.00 -6.16
CA ARG A 2 -0.36 28.21 -5.07
C ARG A 2 -0.45 26.73 -5.46
N CYS A 3 0.65 26.18 -5.99
CA CYS A 3 1.64 25.32 -5.32
C CYS A 3 1.27 23.82 -5.33
N LEU A 4 1.77 23.14 -6.37
CA LEU A 4 2.32 21.78 -6.42
C LEU A 4 1.53 20.71 -5.64
N ALA A 5 0.52 20.14 -6.28
CA ALA A 5 0.08 18.80 -5.93
C ALA A 5 1.29 17.88 -6.16
N GLN A 6 1.97 17.50 -5.08
CA GLN A 6 2.79 16.30 -5.09
C GLN A 6 1.87 15.22 -5.67
N THR A 7 2.20 14.66 -6.82
CA THR A 7 1.44 13.56 -7.44
C THR A 7 2.08 12.21 -7.13
N ASP A 8 3.13 12.23 -6.31
CA ASP A 8 4.00 11.10 -6.07
C ASP A 8 3.76 10.49 -4.70
N ASP A 9 3.37 9.22 -4.70
CA ASP A 9 3.20 8.41 -3.49
C ASP A 9 4.50 7.62 -3.14
N SER A 10 5.55 7.72 -3.96
CA SER A 10 6.84 7.05 -3.75
C SER A 10 7.46 7.30 -2.37
N PRO A 11 7.37 8.49 -1.76
CA PRO A 11 7.86 8.69 -0.40
C PRO A 11 7.18 7.78 0.63
N CYS A 12 5.88 7.52 0.48
CA CYS A 12 5.15 6.58 1.33
C CYS A 12 5.55 5.12 1.05
N TRP A 13 5.69 4.75 -0.22
CA TRP A 13 6.08 3.39 -0.62
C TRP A 13 7.44 2.98 -0.06
N ARG A 14 8.41 3.90 0.01
CA ARG A 14 9.73 3.65 0.60
C ARG A 14 9.67 3.26 2.08
N LEU A 15 8.59 3.59 2.77
CA LEU A 15 8.33 3.17 4.15
C LEU A 15 7.57 1.84 4.24
N ASN A 16 7.44 1.11 3.12
CA ASN A 16 6.48 0.01 2.97
C ASN A 16 5.04 0.41 3.33
N GLY A 17 4.73 1.71 3.24
CA GLY A 17 3.41 2.27 3.50
C GLY A 17 2.58 2.37 2.23
N ARG A 18 1.29 2.66 2.38
CA ARG A 18 0.37 2.92 1.27
C ARG A 18 -0.34 4.26 1.42
N CYS A 19 -0.36 5.04 0.35
CA CYS A 19 -1.23 6.20 0.27
C CYS A 19 -2.66 5.75 -0.01
N GLN A 20 -3.48 5.85 1.03
CA GLN A 20 -4.83 5.32 1.06
C GLN A 20 -5.78 6.39 1.62
N TRP A 21 -7.07 6.28 1.32
CA TRP A 21 -8.07 7.18 1.87
C TRP A 21 -8.17 6.97 3.37
N THR A 22 -8.41 8.04 4.14
CA THR A 22 -8.55 7.94 5.60
C THR A 22 -9.73 7.07 6.05
N SER A 23 -10.67 6.77 5.15
CA SER A 23 -11.77 5.82 5.37
C SER A 23 -11.35 4.34 5.25
N GLU A 24 -10.20 4.05 4.63
CA GLU A 24 -9.67 2.70 4.52
C GLU A 24 -9.03 2.25 5.84
N PRO A 25 -9.07 0.95 6.18
CA PRO A 25 -8.52 0.45 7.43
C PRO A 25 -7.00 0.70 7.48
N CYS A 26 -6.58 1.38 8.54
CA CYS A 26 -5.18 1.62 8.86
C CYS A 26 -5.01 1.61 10.38
N ARG A 27 -3.89 1.09 10.88
CA ARG A 27 -3.58 1.20 12.32
C ARG A 27 -2.86 2.50 12.65
N ARG A 28 -1.99 2.99 11.77
CA ARG A 28 -1.23 4.22 11.97
C ARG A 28 -0.87 4.89 10.65
N TYR A 29 -1.26 6.15 10.53
CA TYR A 29 -0.82 7.05 9.47
C TYR A 29 0.50 7.76 9.85
N ASN A 30 1.31 8.09 8.84
CA ASN A 30 2.46 8.98 9.00
C ASN A 30 1.99 10.42 9.17
N SER A 31 2.66 11.19 10.03
CA SER A 31 2.36 12.60 10.26
C SER A 31 2.86 13.52 9.15
N ALA A 32 3.84 13.08 8.36
CA ALA A 32 4.35 13.84 7.22
C ALA A 32 3.43 13.69 5.99
N PRO A 33 3.31 14.75 5.15
CA PRO A 33 2.54 14.70 3.91
C PRO A 33 3.31 13.94 2.82
N LEU A 34 3.30 12.61 2.92
CA LEU A 34 4.03 11.70 2.02
C LEU A 34 3.19 11.20 0.84
N CYS A 35 1.93 11.60 0.78
CA CYS A 35 1.00 11.19 -0.26
C CYS A 35 0.68 12.33 -1.18
N GLY A 36 0.57 11.99 -2.45
CA GLY A 36 0.10 12.92 -3.44
C GLY A 36 -1.41 13.08 -3.44
N GLY A 37 -1.86 14.20 -4.00
CA GLY A 37 -3.28 14.51 -4.17
C GLY A 37 -3.96 15.11 -2.92
N PRO A 38 -5.25 14.81 -2.69
CA PRO A 38 -6.05 15.52 -1.70
C PRO A 38 -5.73 15.12 -0.26
N ASN A 39 -6.05 16.00 0.70
CA ASN A 39 -5.70 15.86 2.12
C ASN A 39 -6.31 14.64 2.84
N ASN A 40 -7.35 14.05 2.27
CA ASN A 40 -7.96 12.82 2.79
C ASN A 40 -7.27 11.54 2.28
N ARG A 41 -6.14 11.66 1.56
CA ARG A 41 -5.18 10.58 1.34
C ARG A 41 -4.01 10.74 2.30
N GLN A 42 -3.76 9.71 3.11
CA GLN A 42 -2.67 9.71 4.09
C GLN A 42 -1.84 8.43 3.98
N CYS A 43 -0.57 8.53 4.35
CA CYS A 43 0.36 7.40 4.23
C CYS A 43 0.15 6.45 5.41
N CYS A 44 -0.53 5.33 5.18
CA CYS A 44 -0.64 4.28 6.18
C CYS A 44 0.68 3.53 6.27
N VAL A 45 1.32 3.56 7.45
CA VAL A 45 2.62 2.90 7.67
C VAL A 45 2.52 1.66 8.56
N ILE A 46 1.41 1.52 9.31
CA ILE A 46 1.08 0.28 10.03
C ILE A 46 -0.32 -0.16 9.64
N GLY A 47 -0.45 -1.38 9.14
CA GLY A 47 -1.71 -1.93 8.65
C GLY A 47 -2.03 -1.59 7.20
N ALA A 48 -1.05 -1.12 6.41
CA ALA A 48 -1.21 -0.89 4.98
C ALA A 48 -1.59 -2.16 4.19
N ASP A 49 -1.25 -3.34 4.74
CA ASP A 49 -1.53 -4.65 4.16
C ASP A 49 -2.92 -5.19 4.56
N ARG A 50 -3.65 -4.50 5.45
CA ARG A 50 -4.93 -5.00 6.00
C ARG A 50 -6.00 -5.23 4.94
N LEU A 51 -5.97 -4.47 3.85
CA LEU A 51 -6.93 -4.66 2.76
C LEU A 51 -6.68 -5.99 2.01
N CYS A 52 -5.43 -6.41 1.88
CA CYS A 52 -5.08 -7.73 1.37
C CYS A 52 -5.61 -8.83 2.30
N GLU A 53 -5.33 -8.71 3.61
CA GLU A 53 -5.75 -9.67 4.64
C GLU A 53 -7.28 -9.77 4.80
N GLN A 54 -7.99 -8.66 4.59
CA GLN A 54 -9.46 -8.63 4.63
C GLN A 54 -10.09 -9.22 3.38
N LYS A 55 -9.50 -8.97 2.20
CA LYS A 55 -10.01 -9.49 0.93
C LYS A 55 -9.73 -10.98 0.79
N TYR A 56 -8.58 -11.44 1.27
CA TYR A 56 -8.12 -12.83 1.17
C TYR A 56 -7.72 -13.36 2.55
N ARG A 57 -8.41 -14.39 3.03
CA ARG A 57 -8.25 -14.98 4.38
C ARG A 57 -6.80 -15.36 4.72
N TYR A 58 -6.03 -15.79 3.72
CA TYR A 58 -4.60 -16.12 3.85
C TYR A 58 -3.72 -15.24 2.97
N GLY A 59 -4.26 -14.13 2.46
CA GLY A 59 -3.55 -13.21 1.60
C GLY A 59 -2.38 -12.56 2.31
N ARG A 60 -1.26 -12.45 1.60
CA ARG A 60 -0.05 -11.81 2.15
C ARG A 60 0.60 -10.91 1.11
N CYS A 61 1.03 -9.74 1.57
CA CYS A 61 1.77 -8.79 0.75
C CYS A 61 3.24 -9.17 0.66
N GLN A 62 3.68 -9.54 -0.55
CA GLN A 62 5.06 -9.94 -0.82
C GLN A 62 5.53 -9.41 -2.18
N ASN A 63 6.85 -9.43 -2.39
CA ASN A 63 7.42 -8.97 -3.65
C ASN A 63 7.15 -9.96 -4.78
N ILE A 64 6.66 -9.47 -5.92
CA ILE A 64 6.53 -10.23 -7.15
C ILE A 64 7.92 -10.61 -7.66
N GLY A 65 8.06 -11.84 -8.17
CA GLY A 65 9.31 -12.30 -8.78
C GLY A 65 10.48 -12.48 -7.81
N GLY A 66 10.24 -12.42 -6.50
CA GLY A 66 11.26 -12.79 -5.51
C GLY A 66 11.62 -14.27 -5.62
N LEU A 67 12.88 -14.63 -5.36
CA LEU A 67 13.35 -16.03 -5.36
C LEU A 67 12.55 -16.97 -4.43
N LEU A 68 11.87 -16.40 -3.43
CA LEU A 68 11.03 -17.11 -2.45
C LEU A 68 9.53 -16.87 -2.67
N SER A 69 9.11 -16.32 -3.82
CA SER A 69 7.71 -15.97 -4.04
C SER A 69 6.89 -17.24 -4.33
N THR A 70 6.40 -17.91 -3.29
CA THR A 70 5.62 -19.15 -3.35
C THR A 70 4.15 -18.91 -3.64
N CYS A 71 3.82 -17.88 -4.44
CA CYS A 71 2.44 -17.46 -4.63
C CYS A 71 1.67 -18.44 -5.52
N ILE A 72 0.85 -19.31 -4.92
CA ILE A 72 0.13 -20.36 -5.65
C ILE A 72 -1.10 -19.80 -6.37
N GLY A 73 -1.90 -18.97 -5.69
CA GLY A 73 -3.13 -18.39 -6.25
C GLY A 73 -2.88 -17.15 -7.12
N GLY A 74 -1.64 -16.75 -7.32
CA GLY A 74 -1.26 -15.56 -8.10
C GLY A 74 -1.48 -14.24 -7.37
N TYR A 75 -0.99 -13.16 -7.98
CA TYR A 75 -1.01 -11.82 -7.41
C TYR A 75 -2.25 -11.02 -7.82
N ASP A 76 -2.83 -10.30 -6.85
CA ASP A 76 -3.84 -9.28 -7.12
C ASP A 76 -3.17 -7.95 -7.46
N GLY A 77 -3.51 -7.40 -8.63
CA GLY A 77 -3.04 -6.10 -9.11
C GLY A 77 -3.80 -4.91 -8.51
N ALA A 78 -4.87 -5.14 -7.74
CA ALA A 78 -5.44 -4.10 -6.90
C ALA A 78 -4.38 -3.71 -5.86
N ASN A 79 -4.08 -2.42 -5.75
CA ASN A 79 -3.07 -1.86 -4.85
C ASN A 79 -3.50 -2.02 -3.37
N LEU A 80 -3.49 -3.26 -2.87
CA LEU A 80 -3.99 -3.67 -1.56
C LEU A 80 -2.90 -3.71 -0.48
N CYS A 81 -1.65 -3.51 -0.88
CA CYS A 81 -0.47 -3.66 -0.05
C CYS A 81 0.24 -2.32 0.14
N GLY A 82 0.96 -2.19 1.26
CA GLY A 82 1.95 -1.14 1.43
C GLY A 82 3.22 -1.44 0.65
N GLY A 83 3.91 -0.38 0.23
CA GLY A 83 5.07 -0.45 -0.64
C GLY A 83 4.76 -0.02 -2.07
N GLY A 84 5.74 -0.16 -2.95
CA GLY A 84 5.59 0.14 -4.37
C GLY A 84 4.93 -1.01 -5.14
N ASN A 85 4.77 -0.82 -6.46
CA ASN A 85 4.09 -1.77 -7.36
C ASN A 85 4.64 -3.21 -7.36
N ASN A 86 5.89 -3.39 -6.90
CA ASN A 86 6.50 -4.71 -6.79
C ASN A 86 5.95 -5.53 -5.61
N ARG A 87 5.30 -4.89 -4.62
CA ARG A 87 4.75 -5.58 -3.46
C ARG A 87 3.24 -5.74 -3.64
N GLN A 88 2.83 -6.94 -4.06
CA GLN A 88 1.44 -7.23 -4.42
C GLN A 88 0.82 -8.24 -3.46
N CYS A 89 -0.50 -8.24 -3.40
CA CYS A 89 -1.25 -9.15 -2.53
C CYS A 89 -1.27 -10.53 -3.18
N CYS A 90 -0.53 -11.47 -2.60
CA CYS A 90 -0.57 -12.85 -3.03
C CYS A 90 -1.82 -13.54 -2.49
N ARG A 91 -2.54 -14.21 -3.39
CA ARG A 91 -3.69 -15.07 -3.05
C ARG A 91 -3.17 -16.48 -2.79
N TYR A 92 -3.57 -17.07 -1.68
CA TYR A 92 -3.25 -18.45 -1.29
C TYR A 92 -4.52 -19.26 -1.18
#